data_AF-A0A924G6U8-F1
#
_entry.id   AF-A0A924G6U8-F1
#
_cell.length_a   1.000
_cell.length_b   1.000
_cell.length_c   1.000
_cell.angle_alpha   90.00
_cell.angle_beta   90.00
_cell.angle_gamma   90.00
#
_symmetry.space_group_name_H-M   'P 1'
#
loop_
_entity.id
_entity.type
_entity.pdbx_description
1 polymer ?
#
loop_
_entity_poly.entity_id
_entity_poly.type
_entity_poly.pdbx_seq_one_letter_code
_entity_poly.pdbx_strand_id
1 'polypeptide(L)'
;MKKWLYCCGLILFSFSKLFAQLKVGDQPTSLQKSVAIDVQGSSNKQGLWISRISDTTDATGIDGLNPPDGMLIFHAPSKKLMIRSNGYWLALLTSTTTGLYYVNADGKTILGPDVNIELGTAAGGTKDFNLAVVPGQNRLTFNLPDASNDTRGVVTINSQTIAGV
;
A
#
# COMPACT_ATOMS: atom_id res chain seq x y z
N MET A 1 28.84 -33.46 56.05
CA MET A 1 29.28 -33.03 54.70
C MET A 1 28.32 -33.44 53.56
N LYS A 2 27.01 -33.67 53.81
CA LYS A 2 26.05 -34.11 52.75
C LYS A 2 25.12 -33.02 52.21
N LYS A 3 25.11 -31.81 52.79
CA LYS A 3 24.24 -30.70 52.34
C LYS A 3 24.75 -29.99 51.08
N TRP A 4 26.03 -30.17 50.73
CA TRP A 4 26.63 -29.55 49.55
C TRP A 4 26.36 -30.33 48.25
N LEU A 5 25.99 -31.61 48.36
CA LEU A 5 25.72 -32.47 47.21
C LEU A 5 24.35 -32.21 46.57
N TYR A 6 23.41 -31.61 47.32
CA TYR A 6 22.08 -31.25 46.80
C TYR A 6 22.07 -29.95 45.99
N CYS A 7 23.06 -29.06 46.19
CA CYS A 7 23.17 -27.81 45.42
C CYS A 7 23.73 -28.06 44.01
N CYS A 8 24.68 -29.00 43.86
CA CYS A 8 25.21 -29.40 42.56
C CYS A 8 24.18 -30.15 41.68
N GLY A 9 23.26 -30.90 42.28
CA GLY A 9 22.22 -31.62 41.53
C GLY A 9 21.15 -30.71 40.89
N LEU A 10 20.89 -29.54 41.49
CA LEU A 10 19.89 -28.58 41.01
C LEU A 10 20.41 -27.62 39.92
N ILE A 11 21.73 -27.45 39.81
CA ILE A 11 22.35 -26.60 38.78
C ILE A 11 22.46 -27.32 37.42
N LEU A 12 22.35 -28.65 37.39
CA LEU A 12 22.43 -29.47 36.18
C LEU A 12 21.16 -29.47 35.31
N PHE A 13 20.09 -28.80 35.74
CA PHE A 13 18.82 -28.71 34.99
C PHE A 13 18.63 -27.39 34.23
N SER A 14 19.65 -26.53 34.20
CA SER A 14 19.52 -25.20 33.60
C SER A 14 20.14 -25.18 32.19
N PHE A 15 19.28 -24.87 31.20
CA PHE A 15 19.60 -24.43 29.84
C PHE A 15 19.80 -25.49 28.74
N SER A 16 18.76 -26.29 28.45
CA SER A 16 18.55 -26.76 27.07
C SER A 16 17.77 -25.69 26.29
N LYS A 17 18.46 -24.94 25.43
CA LYS A 17 17.77 -24.13 24.41
C LYS A 17 17.19 -25.09 23.37
N LEU A 18 15.86 -25.21 23.33
CA LEU A 18 15.17 -25.95 22.27
C LEU A 18 15.17 -25.08 21.01
N PHE A 19 16.02 -25.40 20.04
CA PHE A 19 15.90 -24.88 18.68
C PHE A 19 15.07 -25.88 17.88
N ALA A 20 13.80 -25.54 17.64
CA ALA A 20 12.95 -26.30 16.72
C ALA A 20 13.07 -25.68 15.33
N GLN A 21 13.53 -26.46 14.36
CA GLN A 21 13.44 -26.11 12.94
C GLN A 21 12.38 -27.00 12.29
N LEU A 22 11.48 -26.40 11.51
CA LEU A 22 10.50 -27.15 10.75
C LEU A 22 11.16 -27.59 9.43
N LYS A 23 11.30 -28.90 9.25
CA LYS A 23 11.83 -29.49 8.01
C LYS A 23 10.68 -30.02 7.16
N VAL A 24 10.61 -29.58 5.90
CA VAL A 24 9.53 -29.94 4.95
C VAL A 24 10.16 -30.41 3.63
N GLY A 25 9.88 -31.64 3.18
CA GLY A 25 10.43 -32.22 1.93
C GLY A 25 10.65 -33.74 1.97
N ASP A 26 11.02 -34.35 0.83
CA ASP A 26 11.15 -35.82 0.69
C ASP A 26 12.58 -36.38 0.90
N GLN A 27 13.61 -35.53 1.08
CA GLN A 27 14.98 -35.94 1.47
C GLN A 27 15.49 -35.13 2.68
N PRO A 28 15.17 -35.53 3.92
CA PRO A 28 15.39 -34.71 5.10
C PRO A 28 16.84 -34.72 5.66
N THR A 29 17.88 -35.06 4.90
CA THR A 29 19.21 -35.41 5.47
C THR A 29 20.26 -34.28 5.47
N SER A 30 20.12 -33.22 4.67
CA SER A 30 21.07 -32.08 4.69
C SER A 30 20.56 -30.94 5.58
N LEU A 31 21.34 -30.53 6.58
CA LEU A 31 20.99 -29.47 7.55
C LEU A 31 21.73 -28.17 7.19
N GLN A 32 21.00 -27.06 7.02
CA GLN A 32 21.61 -25.73 6.85
C GLN A 32 21.36 -24.89 8.11
N LYS A 33 22.45 -24.44 8.74
CA LYS A 33 22.47 -23.86 10.09
C LYS A 33 21.79 -22.48 10.21
N SER A 34 21.28 -21.89 9.12
CA SER A 34 20.85 -20.49 9.08
C SER A 34 19.49 -20.24 8.43
N VAL A 35 18.55 -21.20 8.48
CA VAL A 35 17.21 -21.00 7.87
C VAL A 35 16.09 -21.38 8.85
N ALA A 36 15.11 -20.49 9.05
CA ALA A 36 13.97 -20.71 9.94
C ALA A 36 12.94 -21.70 9.37
N ILE A 37 12.78 -21.75 8.03
CA ILE A 37 11.97 -22.73 7.29
C ILE A 37 12.70 -23.05 5.99
N ASP A 38 13.12 -24.30 5.83
CA ASP A 38 13.87 -24.75 4.67
C ASP A 38 13.11 -25.88 3.95
N VAL A 39 12.87 -25.71 2.65
CA VAL A 39 12.31 -26.75 1.77
C VAL A 39 13.46 -27.38 0.98
N GLN A 40 14.34 -28.08 1.68
CA GLN A 40 15.45 -28.79 1.06
C GLN A 40 15.17 -30.29 0.99
N GLY A 41 15.56 -30.84 -0.16
CA GLY A 41 15.55 -32.27 -0.40
C GLY A 41 14.34 -32.81 -1.11
N SER A 42 13.31 -32.04 -1.48
CA SER A 42 12.27 -32.61 -2.33
C SER A 42 12.71 -32.74 -3.79
N SER A 43 12.57 -33.94 -4.36
CA SER A 43 12.59 -34.18 -5.81
C SER A 43 11.55 -33.35 -6.58
N ASN A 44 10.55 -32.81 -5.87
CA ASN A 44 9.51 -31.90 -6.36
C ASN A 44 9.48 -30.63 -5.49
N LYS A 45 10.31 -29.64 -5.82
CA LYS A 45 10.41 -28.37 -5.08
C LYS A 45 9.06 -27.63 -5.08
N GLN A 46 8.26 -27.85 -4.05
CA GLN A 46 7.06 -27.06 -3.80
C GLN A 46 7.44 -25.92 -2.86
N GLY A 47 7.22 -24.66 -3.29
CA GLY A 47 7.36 -23.52 -2.39
C GLY A 47 6.33 -23.56 -1.26
N LEU A 48 6.38 -22.60 -0.33
CA LEU A 48 5.32 -22.44 0.66
C LEU A 48 3.98 -22.18 -0.05
N TRP A 49 3.07 -23.15 0.00
CA TRP A 49 1.71 -23.00 -0.49
C TRP A 49 0.91 -22.19 0.52
N ILE A 50 0.52 -20.97 0.14
CA ILE A 50 -0.39 -20.15 0.92
C ILE A 50 -1.83 -20.61 0.65
N SER A 51 -2.66 -20.67 1.70
CA SER A 51 -4.08 -21.00 1.61
C SER A 51 -4.78 -20.14 0.55
N ARG A 52 -5.41 -20.81 -0.42
CA ARG A 52 -6.20 -20.16 -1.47
C ARG A 52 -7.64 -20.06 -1.00
N ILE A 53 -8.13 -18.84 -0.82
CA ILE A 53 -9.49 -18.58 -0.35
C ILE A 53 -10.26 -17.79 -1.41
N SER A 54 -11.53 -18.13 -1.60
CA SER A 54 -12.42 -17.46 -2.54
C SER A 54 -13.32 -16.41 -1.92
N ASP A 55 -13.61 -16.53 -0.62
CA ASP A 55 -14.51 -15.62 0.08
C ASP A 55 -13.82 -15.04 1.32
N THR A 56 -13.53 -13.74 1.24
CA THR A 56 -12.96 -12.96 2.34
C THR A 56 -14.00 -12.15 3.10
N THR A 57 -15.29 -12.35 2.81
CA THR A 57 -16.40 -11.55 3.32
C THR A 57 -17.34 -12.39 4.18
N ASP A 58 -17.96 -11.73 5.16
CA ASP A 58 -19.08 -12.23 5.97
C ASP A 58 -18.85 -13.46 6.87
N ALA A 59 -19.88 -13.75 7.67
CA ALA A 59 -19.90 -14.76 8.72
C ALA A 59 -19.77 -16.21 8.21
N THR A 60 -19.95 -16.45 6.92
CA THR A 60 -19.80 -17.76 6.27
C THR A 60 -18.47 -17.92 5.55
N GLY A 61 -17.76 -16.82 5.30
CA GLY A 61 -16.42 -16.81 4.75
C GLY A 61 -15.34 -16.91 5.82
N ILE A 62 -14.09 -16.60 5.46
CA ILE A 62 -12.97 -16.61 6.41
C ILE A 62 -13.16 -15.60 7.55
N ASP A 63 -13.90 -14.51 7.32
CA ASP A 63 -14.13 -13.47 8.33
C ASP A 63 -15.03 -13.96 9.48
N GLY A 64 -15.94 -14.90 9.21
CA GLY A 64 -16.70 -15.61 10.24
C GLY A 64 -15.85 -16.48 11.17
N LEU A 65 -14.61 -16.77 10.78
CA LEU A 65 -13.65 -17.52 11.61
C LEU A 65 -12.76 -16.61 12.48
N ASN A 66 -13.02 -15.30 12.49
CA ASN A 66 -12.25 -14.29 13.25
C ASN A 66 -10.73 -14.43 13.05
N PRO A 67 -10.22 -14.30 11.81
CA PRO A 67 -8.81 -14.49 11.52
C PRO A 67 -7.97 -13.41 12.23
N PRO A 68 -6.89 -13.77 12.94
CA PRO A 68 -6.01 -12.80 13.57
C PRO A 68 -5.28 -11.93 12.53
N ASP A 69 -4.95 -10.70 12.94
CA ASP A 69 -4.08 -9.82 12.17
C ASP A 69 -2.70 -10.46 11.95
N GLY A 70 -2.13 -10.26 10.76
CA GLY A 70 -0.88 -10.88 10.31
C GLY A 70 -1.06 -12.18 9.52
N MET A 71 -2.30 -12.68 9.36
CA MET A 71 -2.57 -13.84 8.50
C MET A 71 -2.37 -13.50 7.01
N LEU A 72 -1.74 -14.40 6.24
CA LEU A 72 -1.58 -14.27 4.79
C LEU A 72 -2.48 -15.26 4.04
N ILE A 73 -3.12 -14.80 2.97
CA ILE A 73 -3.93 -15.63 2.07
C ILE A 73 -3.66 -15.28 0.60
N PHE A 74 -3.90 -16.24 -0.30
CA PHE A 74 -4.08 -15.93 -1.70
C PHE A 74 -5.57 -15.83 -2.01
N HIS A 75 -6.06 -14.63 -2.32
CA HIS A 75 -7.46 -14.44 -2.70
C HIS A 75 -7.66 -14.79 -4.17
N ALA A 76 -8.35 -15.91 -4.41
CA ALA A 76 -8.47 -16.52 -5.72
C ALA A 76 -9.22 -15.64 -6.75
N PRO A 77 -10.37 -15.02 -6.42
CA PRO A 77 -11.09 -14.13 -7.34
C PRO A 77 -10.26 -12.94 -7.80
N SER A 78 -9.61 -12.23 -6.87
CA SER A 78 -8.81 -11.05 -7.22
C SER A 78 -7.39 -11.40 -7.68
N LYS A 79 -6.96 -12.65 -7.56
CA LYS A 79 -5.59 -13.13 -7.85
C LYS A 79 -4.49 -12.35 -7.12
N LYS A 80 -4.76 -11.97 -5.87
CA LYS A 80 -3.84 -11.15 -5.06
C LYS A 80 -3.39 -11.91 -3.82
N LEU A 81 -2.13 -11.69 -3.43
CA LEU A 81 -1.66 -12.00 -2.09
C LEU A 81 -2.22 -10.94 -1.13
N MET A 82 -2.83 -11.35 -0.03
CA MET A 82 -3.43 -10.46 0.94
C MET A 82 -2.93 -10.76 2.35
N ILE A 83 -2.88 -9.72 3.18
CA ILE A 83 -2.56 -9.79 4.61
C ILE A 83 -3.75 -9.23 5.41
N ARG A 84 -4.13 -9.89 6.51
CA ARG A 84 -5.09 -9.33 7.47
C ARG A 84 -4.39 -8.27 8.32
N SER A 85 -4.93 -7.07 8.39
CA SER A 85 -4.39 -5.99 9.21
C SER A 85 -5.52 -5.11 9.71
N ASN A 86 -5.53 -4.83 11.01
CA ASN A 86 -6.55 -4.04 11.70
C ASN A 86 -7.98 -4.55 11.41
N GLY A 87 -8.17 -5.86 11.34
CA GLY A 87 -9.47 -6.45 11.04
C GLY A 87 -9.94 -6.31 9.59
N TYR A 88 -9.05 -5.99 8.64
CA TYR A 88 -9.38 -5.92 7.21
C TYR A 88 -8.38 -6.70 6.35
N TRP A 89 -8.82 -7.24 5.21
CA TRP A 89 -7.94 -7.86 4.23
C TRP A 89 -7.35 -6.79 3.30
N LEU A 90 -6.02 -6.63 3.36
CA LEU A 90 -5.28 -5.71 2.51
C LEU A 90 -4.48 -6.48 1.46
N ALA A 91 -4.52 -6.07 0.21
CA ALA A 91 -3.65 -6.65 -0.81
C ALA A 91 -2.19 -6.22 -0.56
N LEU A 92 -1.28 -7.19 -0.51
CA LEU A 92 0.15 -6.89 -0.56
C LEU A 92 0.47 -6.33 -1.94
N LEU A 93 1.00 -5.12 -2.00
CA LEU A 93 1.29 -4.42 -3.26
C LEU A 93 2.23 -5.29 -4.12
N THR A 94 1.71 -5.83 -5.21
CA THR A 94 2.51 -6.43 -6.27
C THR A 94 2.60 -5.40 -7.39
N SER A 95 3.71 -4.64 -7.40
CA SER A 95 3.95 -3.54 -8.32
C SER A 95 4.00 -4.00 -9.78
N THR A 96 3.03 -3.60 -10.61
CA THR A 96 3.22 -3.42 -12.06
C THR A 96 2.29 -2.40 -12.72
N THR A 97 1.52 -1.60 -11.97
CA THR A 97 0.71 -0.53 -12.59
C THR A 97 0.82 0.75 -11.77
N THR A 98 1.63 1.68 -12.30
CA THR A 98 1.69 3.11 -11.96
C THR A 98 2.08 3.42 -10.51
N GLY A 99 3.20 4.13 -10.34
CA GLY A 99 3.75 4.52 -9.05
C GLY A 99 2.71 5.17 -8.14
N LEU A 100 2.91 4.99 -6.84
CA LEU A 100 2.20 5.63 -5.72
C LEU A 100 1.37 6.84 -6.18
N TYR A 101 0.08 6.62 -6.49
CA TYR A 101 -0.83 7.66 -6.96
C TYR A 101 -0.98 8.75 -5.89
N TYR A 102 -0.70 8.42 -4.62
CA TYR A 102 -0.55 9.35 -3.53
C TYR A 102 0.39 8.81 -2.45
N VAL A 103 1.13 9.70 -1.79
CA VAL A 103 1.70 9.46 -0.46
C VAL A 103 0.92 10.32 0.52
N ASN A 104 0.45 9.72 1.61
CA ASN A 104 -0.20 10.44 2.69
C ASN A 104 0.84 10.68 3.79
N ALA A 105 1.30 11.93 3.93
CA ALA A 105 2.23 12.36 4.97
C ALA A 105 1.58 13.54 5.72
N ASP A 106 1.50 13.45 7.05
CA ASP A 106 0.92 14.48 7.92
C ASP A 106 -0.49 14.97 7.48
N GLY A 107 -1.34 14.03 7.04
CA GLY A 107 -2.71 14.32 6.60
C GLY A 107 -2.81 15.02 5.24
N LYS A 108 -1.72 15.13 4.48
CA LYS A 108 -1.72 15.67 3.12
C LYS A 108 -1.40 14.57 2.10
N THR A 109 -2.26 14.48 1.09
CA THR A 109 -2.12 13.58 -0.05
C THR A 109 -1.30 14.29 -1.13
N ILE A 110 -0.07 13.84 -1.36
CA ILE A 110 0.78 14.35 -2.45
C ILE A 110 0.57 13.43 -3.66
N LEU A 111 -0.15 13.92 -4.67
CA LEU A 111 -0.40 13.23 -5.94
C LEU A 111 0.79 13.44 -6.89
N GLY A 112 1.73 12.50 -6.95
CA GLY A 112 2.76 12.44 -8.02
C GLY A 112 3.55 13.75 -8.28
N PRO A 113 4.34 13.82 -9.37
CA PRO A 113 5.17 14.99 -9.70
C PRO A 113 4.39 16.13 -10.39
N ASP A 114 3.13 16.36 -10.04
CA ASP A 114 2.34 17.40 -10.69
C ASP A 114 2.48 18.75 -9.98
N VAL A 115 2.80 19.77 -10.77
CA VAL A 115 2.83 21.19 -10.38
C VAL A 115 1.47 21.57 -9.82
N ASN A 116 1.42 21.94 -8.54
CA ASN A 116 0.19 22.38 -7.89
C ASN A 116 -0.20 23.78 -8.39
N ILE A 117 -1.14 23.84 -9.34
CA ILE A 117 -1.73 25.08 -9.84
C ILE A 117 -3.06 25.26 -9.12
N GLU A 118 -3.13 26.22 -8.20
CA GLU A 118 -4.39 26.61 -7.58
C GLU A 118 -5.30 27.19 -8.67
N LEU A 119 -6.33 26.41 -9.02
CA LEU A 119 -7.32 26.81 -10.01
C LEU A 119 -8.09 28.01 -9.45
N GLY A 120 -8.08 29.13 -10.18
CA GLY A 120 -9.08 30.17 -9.98
C GLY A 120 -10.47 29.60 -10.19
N THR A 121 -11.48 30.12 -9.48
CA THR A 121 -12.88 29.72 -9.67
C THR A 121 -13.28 29.81 -11.15
N ALA A 122 -14.16 28.89 -11.59
CA ALA A 122 -14.58 28.67 -12.97
C ALA A 122 -14.70 29.95 -13.83
N ALA A 123 -14.46 29.83 -15.14
CA ALA A 123 -14.62 30.92 -16.10
C ALA A 123 -15.95 31.68 -15.87
N GLY A 124 -15.85 32.95 -15.50
CA GLY A 124 -16.98 33.80 -15.10
C GLY A 124 -17.09 34.13 -13.61
N GLY A 125 -16.36 33.41 -12.73
CA GLY A 125 -16.31 33.67 -11.28
C GLY A 125 -15.19 34.63 -10.87
N THR A 126 -14.03 34.56 -11.52
CA THR A 126 -12.93 35.53 -11.38
C THR A 126 -12.72 36.20 -12.72
N LYS A 127 -12.88 37.52 -12.77
CA LYS A 127 -12.80 38.33 -14.01
C LYS A 127 -11.35 38.69 -14.37
N ASP A 128 -10.43 37.79 -14.02
CA ASP A 128 -8.98 37.96 -14.09
C ASP A 128 -8.31 36.78 -14.81
N PHE A 129 -7.06 36.99 -15.17
CA PHE A 129 -6.16 35.94 -15.68
C PHE A 129 -6.16 34.71 -14.77
N ASN A 130 -6.34 33.52 -15.35
CA ASN A 130 -6.19 32.26 -14.60
C ASN A 130 -5.50 31.16 -15.41
N LEU A 131 -4.92 30.21 -14.68
CA LEU A 131 -4.31 29.01 -15.21
C LEU A 131 -5.21 27.82 -14.91
N ALA A 132 -5.67 27.13 -15.95
CA ALA A 132 -6.56 25.99 -15.82
C ALA A 132 -5.94 24.73 -16.43
N VAL A 133 -6.03 23.62 -15.71
CA VAL A 133 -5.75 22.29 -16.25
C VAL A 133 -7.01 21.76 -16.92
N VAL A 134 -6.89 21.18 -18.11
CA VAL A 134 -8.01 20.48 -18.75
C VAL A 134 -8.01 19.03 -18.28
N PRO A 135 -9.01 18.58 -17.49
CA PRO A 135 -9.04 17.21 -16.99
C PRO A 135 -8.99 16.20 -18.14
N GLY A 136 -8.09 15.22 -18.04
CA GLY A 136 -7.92 14.20 -19.07
C GLY A 136 -7.05 14.62 -20.27
N GLN A 137 -6.40 15.78 -20.24
CA GLN A 137 -5.42 16.20 -21.25
C GLN A 137 -4.12 16.66 -20.59
N ASN A 138 -2.97 16.40 -21.23
CA ASN A 138 -1.68 16.95 -20.80
C ASN A 138 -1.52 18.40 -21.32
N ARG A 139 -2.42 19.29 -20.91
CA ARG A 139 -2.48 20.67 -21.41
C ARG A 139 -2.83 21.64 -20.29
N LEU A 140 -1.95 22.62 -20.09
CA LEU A 140 -2.20 23.83 -19.31
C LEU A 140 -2.79 24.91 -20.22
N THR A 141 -3.87 25.55 -19.80
CA THR A 141 -4.51 26.64 -20.53
C THR A 141 -4.38 27.94 -19.75
N PHE A 142 -3.95 28.99 -20.45
CA PHE A 142 -3.92 30.36 -19.95
C PHE A 142 -5.23 31.02 -20.36
N ASN A 143 -6.14 31.22 -19.41
CA ASN A 143 -7.41 31.90 -19.66
C ASN A 143 -7.19 33.40 -19.54
N LEU A 144 -7.32 34.09 -20.67
CA LEU A 144 -7.23 35.55 -20.80
C LEU A 144 -8.62 36.04 -21.23
N PRO A 145 -9.43 36.63 -20.32
CA PRO A 145 -10.76 37.09 -20.69
C PRO A 145 -10.72 38.35 -21.56
N ASP A 146 -11.81 38.67 -22.26
CA ASP A 146 -11.98 39.93 -22.99
C ASP A 146 -12.10 41.12 -22.02
N ALA A 147 -11.58 42.28 -22.40
CA ALA A 147 -11.70 43.49 -21.61
C ALA A 147 -13.17 43.95 -21.52
N SER A 148 -13.66 44.23 -20.31
CA SER A 148 -14.98 44.80 -20.05
C SER A 148 -14.91 45.83 -18.91
N ASN A 149 -16.06 46.43 -18.57
CA ASN A 149 -16.20 47.33 -17.42
C ASN A 149 -15.86 46.69 -16.06
N ASP A 150 -15.82 45.35 -15.99
CA ASP A 150 -15.59 44.61 -14.76
C ASP A 150 -14.57 43.48 -14.89
N THR A 151 -13.90 43.39 -16.04
CA THR A 151 -12.95 42.32 -16.37
C THR A 151 -11.63 42.89 -16.87
N ARG A 152 -10.52 42.54 -16.19
CA ARG A 152 -9.16 42.95 -16.57
C ARG A 152 -8.64 42.02 -17.66
N GLY A 153 -9.18 42.21 -18.86
CA GLY A 153 -8.96 41.37 -20.02
C GLY A 153 -8.11 41.97 -21.13
N VAL A 154 -8.03 41.26 -22.25
CA VAL A 154 -7.38 41.70 -23.49
C VAL A 154 -8.38 42.45 -24.37
N VAL A 155 -7.94 43.55 -25.00
CA VAL A 155 -8.76 44.25 -25.99
C VAL A 155 -8.79 43.44 -27.29
N THR A 156 -9.96 43.06 -27.76
CA THR A 156 -10.15 42.23 -28.96
C THR A 156 -10.84 43.03 -30.06
N ILE A 157 -11.05 42.39 -31.22
CA ILE A 157 -11.71 42.99 -32.40
C ILE A 157 -13.24 43.08 -32.27
N ASN A 158 -13.80 42.47 -31.21
CA ASN A 158 -15.24 42.54 -30.94
C ASN A 158 -15.60 43.87 -30.28
N SER A 159 -16.90 44.19 -30.26
CA SER A 159 -17.37 45.32 -29.45
C SER A 159 -17.06 45.06 -27.99
N GLN A 160 -16.27 45.94 -27.39
CA GLN A 160 -15.89 45.90 -25.99
C GLN A 160 -16.17 47.24 -25.35
N THR A 161 -16.66 47.21 -24.11
CA THR A 161 -16.89 48.43 -23.33
C THR A 161 -15.77 48.55 -22.31
N ILE A 162 -14.93 49.56 -22.47
CA ILE A 162 -13.86 49.88 -21.53
C ILE A 162 -14.38 51.01 -20.65
N ALA A 163 -14.50 50.75 -19.35
CA ALA A 163 -14.77 51.82 -18.41
C ALA A 163 -13.51 52.69 -18.30
N GLY A 164 -13.58 53.93 -18.79
CA GLY A 164 -12.54 54.93 -18.55
C GLY A 164 -12.56 55.34 -17.07
N VAL A 165 -11.38 55.57 -16.49
CA VAL A 165 -11.24 56.30 -15.23
C VAL A 165 -11.16 57.79 -15.53
#